data_AF-A0A9P8EZW7-F1
#
_entry.id   AF-A0A9P8EZW7-F1
#
_cell.length_a   1.000
_cell.length_b   1.000
_cell.length_c   1.000
_cell.angle_alpha   90.00
_cell.angle_beta   90.00
_cell.angle_gamma   90.00
#
_symmetry.space_group_name_H-M   'P 1'
#
loop_
_entity.id
_entity.type
_entity.pdbx_description
1 polymer ?
#
loop_
_entity_poly.entity_id
_entity_poly.type
_entity_poly.pdbx_seq_one_letter_code
_entity_poly.pdbx_strand_id
1 'polypeptide(L)'
;ESSDKTGRIFFGGNQATDVWELTYQQEERWFASRCSKINHTNSGITSAFQLLPFGARSDQEHIKQMVVDDSRDLLYTLSSSSTIRVYHMKPNNVLDLALSRPFTSLLAQIAHMVPSSDLLARNTSLVSISPISAQETNRLSLQALTSTGCRIFLSATSGAFYGSSSSSAPTSMQVHHIKFPPKDGETAAPQPQQPQSTSTSLGPYSSNPSTLDTNTRFLANTKAGVRYAPGYSCWVV
;
A
#
# COMPACT_ATOMS: atom_id res chain seq x y z
N GLU A 1 12.19 2.94 7.59
CA GLU A 1 10.86 2.82 8.19
C GLU A 1 10.98 2.16 9.55
N SER A 2 10.32 2.67 10.58
CA SER A 2 10.38 2.11 11.93
C SER A 2 9.00 1.73 12.43
N SER A 3 8.94 0.71 13.29
CA SER A 3 7.76 0.36 14.07
C SER A 3 7.80 1.13 15.39
N ASP A 4 6.82 1.99 15.64
CA ASP A 4 6.70 2.73 16.90
C ASP A 4 6.32 1.78 18.05
N LYS A 5 5.61 0.69 17.72
CA LYS A 5 5.22 -0.35 18.69
C LYS A 5 6.39 -1.19 19.18
N THR A 6 7.33 -1.54 18.31
CA THR A 6 8.39 -2.52 18.63
C THR A 6 9.80 -1.93 18.63
N GLY A 7 9.99 -0.72 18.09
CA GLY A 7 11.30 -0.11 17.88
C GLY A 7 12.10 -0.72 16.72
N ARG A 8 11.55 -1.73 16.01
CA ARG A 8 12.23 -2.36 14.87
C ARG A 8 12.43 -1.35 13.74
N ILE A 9 13.60 -1.38 13.10
CA ILE A 9 13.98 -0.44 12.04
C ILE A 9 14.28 -1.21 10.76
N PHE A 10 13.49 -0.96 9.72
CA PHE A 10 13.61 -1.58 8.41
C PHE A 10 14.10 -0.60 7.35
N PHE A 11 14.89 -1.12 6.41
CA PHE A 11 15.41 -0.35 5.29
C PHE A 11 15.69 -1.25 4.08
N GLY A 12 15.86 -0.63 2.92
CA GLY A 12 16.12 -1.28 1.66
C GLY A 12 17.05 -0.43 0.81
N GLY A 13 17.52 -0.99 -0.30
CA GLY A 13 18.42 -0.31 -1.23
C GLY A 13 17.72 0.13 -2.52
N ASN A 14 18.39 0.96 -3.32
CA ASN A 14 17.94 1.38 -4.64
C ASN A 14 18.38 0.43 -5.79
N GLN A 15 18.99 -0.71 -5.47
CA GLN A 15 19.48 -1.68 -6.45
C GLN A 15 18.82 -3.07 -6.30
N ALA A 16 18.02 -3.29 -5.26
CA ALA A 16 17.44 -4.60 -4.99
C ALA A 16 16.12 -4.48 -4.22
N THR A 17 15.34 -5.55 -4.25
CA THR A 17 14.10 -5.69 -3.47
C THR A 17 14.33 -6.19 -2.05
N ASP A 18 15.58 -6.16 -1.57
CA ASP A 18 15.94 -6.73 -0.28
C ASP A 18 15.47 -5.88 0.89
N VAL A 19 14.86 -6.54 1.88
CA VAL A 19 14.45 -5.91 3.14
C VAL A 19 15.46 -6.25 4.21
N TRP A 20 16.09 -5.21 4.73
CA TRP A 20 17.07 -5.28 5.80
C TRP A 20 16.48 -4.73 7.09
N GLU A 21 16.92 -5.29 8.22
CA GLU A 21 16.59 -4.81 9.56
C GLU A 21 17.86 -4.44 10.31
N LEU A 22 17.83 -3.29 10.99
CA LEU A 22 18.84 -2.88 11.96
C LEU A 22 18.38 -3.37 13.32
N THR A 23 19.11 -4.33 13.90
CA THR A 23 18.90 -4.78 15.27
C THR A 23 19.89 -4.10 16.20
N TYR A 24 19.45 -3.80 17.42
CA TYR A 24 20.29 -3.17 18.43
C TYR A 24 19.96 -3.70 19.82
N GLN A 25 20.97 -3.73 20.70
CA GLN A 25 20.89 -4.21 22.07
C GLN A 25 21.77 -3.36 23.00
N GLN A 26 21.42 -3.29 24.27
CA GLN A 26 22.10 -2.44 25.25
C GLN A 26 23.55 -2.90 25.49
N GLU A 27 23.74 -4.20 25.70
CA GLU A 27 25.03 -4.80 26.08
C GLU A 27 25.74 -5.41 24.88
N GLU A 28 27.07 -5.28 24.87
CA GLU A 28 27.92 -6.06 24.00
C GLU A 28 28.18 -7.42 24.64
N ARG A 29 27.99 -8.50 23.88
CA ARG A 29 28.36 -9.85 24.32
C ARG A 29 29.54 -10.31 23.50
N TRP A 30 30.33 -11.23 24.03
CA TRP A 30 31.52 -11.77 23.36
C TRP A 30 31.27 -12.33 21.94
N PHE A 31 30.02 -12.68 21.63
CA PHE A 31 29.57 -13.13 20.30
C PHE A 31 28.42 -12.32 19.71
N ALA A 32 28.04 -11.19 20.30
CA ALA A 32 26.95 -10.36 19.78
C ALA A 32 27.29 -8.88 19.91
N SER A 33 27.44 -8.22 18.77
CA SER A 33 27.62 -6.78 18.69
C SER A 33 26.38 -6.04 19.19
N ARG A 34 26.57 -4.80 19.63
CA ARG A 34 25.47 -3.93 20.07
C ARG A 34 24.49 -3.58 18.95
N CYS A 35 24.97 -3.53 17.71
CA CYS A 35 24.16 -3.30 16.52
C CYS A 35 24.51 -4.34 15.47
N SER A 36 23.51 -4.85 14.77
CA SER A 36 23.69 -5.78 13.65
C SER A 36 22.71 -5.47 12.53
N LYS A 37 23.02 -5.97 11.33
CA LYS A 37 22.21 -5.83 10.13
C LYS A 37 21.79 -7.21 9.66
N ILE A 38 20.49 -7.44 9.53
CA ILE A 38 19.91 -8.72 9.12
C ILE A 38 19.20 -8.55 7.77
N ASN A 39 19.42 -9.49 6.84
CA ASN A 39 18.65 -9.57 5.59
C ASN A 39 17.48 -10.55 5.78
N HIS A 40 16.26 -10.11 5.52
CA HIS A 40 15.05 -10.94 5.65
C HIS A 40 14.57 -11.55 4.33
N THR A 41 15.04 -11.06 3.19
CA THR A 41 14.65 -11.55 1.86
C THR A 41 15.59 -12.61 1.32
N ASN A 42 16.82 -12.68 1.84
CA ASN A 42 17.84 -13.63 1.41
C ASN A 42 17.97 -14.80 2.40
N SER A 43 16.95 -15.66 2.46
CA SER A 43 17.04 -16.96 3.13
C SER A 43 17.63 -18.02 2.18
N GLY A 44 18.86 -17.79 1.72
CA GLY A 44 19.81 -18.87 1.48
C GLY A 44 20.11 -19.33 0.04
N ILE A 45 19.26 -19.16 -0.98
CA ILE A 45 19.59 -19.67 -2.34
C ILE A 45 18.91 -18.86 -3.46
N THR A 46 19.44 -17.69 -3.84
CA THR A 46 19.02 -17.03 -5.10
C THR A 46 20.03 -16.05 -5.70
N SER A 47 21.32 -16.22 -5.41
CA SER A 47 22.42 -15.47 -6.06
C SER A 47 23.05 -16.22 -7.25
N ALA A 48 22.36 -17.22 -7.79
CA ALA A 48 22.71 -17.84 -9.07
C ALA A 48 21.66 -17.43 -10.11
N PHE A 49 22.12 -17.02 -11.28
CA PHE A 49 21.34 -16.56 -12.46
C PHE A 49 20.93 -15.09 -12.48
N GLN A 50 21.91 -14.21 -12.69
CA GLN A 50 21.81 -13.18 -13.76
C GLN A 50 23.18 -12.97 -14.42
N LEU A 51 23.64 -13.99 -15.17
CA LEU A 51 24.61 -13.77 -16.25
C LEU A 51 23.88 -13.09 -17.41
N LEU A 52 23.62 -11.79 -17.27
CA LEU A 52 23.16 -10.98 -18.40
C LEU A 52 24.38 -10.58 -19.23
N PRO A 53 24.31 -10.68 -20.57
CA PRO A 53 25.41 -10.28 -21.44
C PRO A 53 25.74 -8.79 -21.22
N PHE A 54 27.03 -8.50 -21.12
CA PHE A 54 27.62 -7.17 -21.00
C PHE A 54 26.95 -6.18 -21.98
N GLY A 55 26.07 -5.31 -21.49
CA GLY A 55 25.51 -4.21 -22.30
C GLY A 55 24.08 -3.77 -21.98
N ALA A 56 23.25 -4.61 -21.36
CA ALA A 56 21.89 -4.21 -20.98
C ALA A 56 21.81 -3.87 -19.49
N ARG A 57 21.86 -2.58 -19.14
CA ARG A 57 21.38 -2.09 -17.84
C ARG A 57 19.86 -2.22 -17.84
N SER A 58 19.31 -3.40 -17.58
CA SER A 58 17.91 -3.46 -17.14
C SER A 58 17.84 -2.76 -15.79
N ASP A 59 17.00 -1.74 -15.65
CA ASP A 59 16.74 -1.11 -14.35
C ASP A 59 16.23 -2.21 -13.40
N GLN A 60 17.09 -2.60 -12.45
CA GLN A 60 16.80 -3.72 -11.56
C GLN A 60 15.65 -3.31 -10.62
N GLU A 61 14.72 -4.24 -10.38
CA GLU A 61 13.63 -3.98 -9.45
C GLU A 61 14.19 -3.63 -8.06
N HIS A 62 13.76 -2.50 -7.51
CA HIS A 62 14.19 -2.01 -6.21
C HIS A 62 13.02 -1.48 -5.39
N ILE A 63 13.19 -1.35 -4.07
CA ILE A 63 12.16 -0.80 -3.20
C ILE A 63 12.09 0.72 -3.38
N LYS A 64 10.91 1.24 -3.73
CA LYS A 64 10.61 2.68 -3.79
C LYS A 64 10.10 3.22 -2.46
N GLN A 65 9.31 2.43 -1.74
CA GLN A 65 8.70 2.85 -0.48
C GLN A 65 8.55 1.66 0.46
N MET A 66 8.75 1.93 1.75
CA MET A 66 8.43 1.04 2.87
C MET A 66 7.47 1.77 3.80
N VAL A 67 6.45 1.08 4.29
CA VAL A 67 5.52 1.62 5.31
C VAL A 67 5.14 0.55 6.32
N VAL A 68 5.15 0.89 7.60
CA VAL A 68 4.76 -0.02 8.70
C VAL A 68 3.30 0.21 9.10
N ASP A 69 2.57 -0.88 9.34
CA ASP A 69 1.26 -0.90 9.99
C ASP A 69 1.35 -1.65 11.32
N ASP A 70 1.64 -0.91 12.38
CA ASP A 70 1.75 -1.45 13.74
C ASP A 70 0.42 -2.00 14.26
N SER A 71 -0.72 -1.56 13.71
CA SER A 71 -2.03 -2.05 14.15
C SER A 71 -2.28 -3.51 13.73
N ARG A 72 -1.51 -4.02 12.76
CA ARG A 72 -1.62 -5.39 12.22
C ARG A 72 -0.30 -6.16 12.18
N ASP A 73 0.76 -5.60 12.73
CA ASP A 73 2.10 -6.20 12.64
C ASP A 73 2.54 -6.46 11.20
N LEU A 74 2.29 -5.51 10.29
CA LEU A 74 2.65 -5.64 8.88
C LEU A 74 3.68 -4.59 8.44
N LEU A 75 4.61 -5.02 7.59
CA LEU A 75 5.47 -4.13 6.81
C LEU A 75 5.07 -4.28 5.34
N TYR A 76 4.78 -3.16 4.67
CA TYR A 76 4.52 -3.13 3.24
C TYR A 76 5.73 -2.55 2.51
N THR A 77 6.03 -3.12 1.35
CA THR A 77 6.98 -2.53 0.40
C THR A 77 6.30 -2.29 -0.95
N LEU A 78 6.65 -1.19 -1.59
CA LEU A 78 6.30 -0.88 -2.97
C LEU A 78 7.60 -0.85 -3.80
N SER A 79 7.65 -1.61 -4.89
CA SER A 79 8.81 -1.65 -5.77
C SER A 79 8.72 -0.72 -6.98
N SER A 80 9.84 -0.56 -7.70
CA SER A 80 9.93 0.18 -8.96
C SER A 80 9.05 -0.41 -10.08
N SER A 81 8.77 -1.71 -10.03
CA SER A 81 7.85 -2.40 -10.95
C SER A 81 6.37 -2.33 -10.52
N SER A 82 6.03 -1.51 -9.52
CA SER A 82 4.68 -1.44 -8.92
C SER A 82 4.21 -2.75 -8.29
N THR A 83 5.13 -3.52 -7.69
CA THR A 83 4.78 -4.71 -6.91
C THR A 83 4.66 -4.34 -5.43
N ILE A 84 3.51 -4.66 -4.84
CA ILE A 84 3.27 -4.55 -3.40
C ILE A 84 3.63 -5.88 -2.76
N ARG A 85 4.55 -5.86 -1.78
CA ARG A 85 4.84 -7.03 -0.94
C ARG A 85 4.43 -6.75 0.49
N VAL A 86 3.85 -7.75 1.14
CA VAL A 86 3.39 -7.69 2.53
C VAL A 86 4.25 -8.66 3.34
N TYR A 87 4.89 -8.14 4.37
CA TYR A 87 5.65 -8.91 5.33
C TYR A 87 4.93 -8.90 6.67
N HIS A 88 4.88 -10.06 7.33
CA HIS A 88 4.33 -10.18 8.67
C HIS A 88 5.46 -10.08 9.69
N MET A 89 5.35 -9.09 10.57
CA MET A 89 6.30 -8.80 11.64
C MET A 89 6.00 -9.70 12.83
N LYS A 90 6.69 -10.84 12.89
CA LYS A 90 6.55 -11.78 14.01
C LYS A 90 7.43 -11.36 15.20
N PRO A 91 7.16 -11.88 16.41
CA PRO A 91 8.07 -11.76 17.54
C PRO A 91 9.47 -12.31 17.23
N ASN A 92 10.43 -12.00 18.10
CA ASN A 92 11.82 -12.48 18.01
C ASN A 92 12.56 -12.05 16.73
N ASN A 93 12.29 -10.84 16.24
CA ASN A 93 12.91 -10.26 15.04
C ASN A 93 12.71 -11.10 13.77
N VAL A 94 11.61 -11.86 13.69
CA VAL A 94 11.25 -12.61 12.48
C VAL A 94 10.41 -11.72 11.56
N LEU A 95 10.69 -11.78 10.26
CA LEU A 95 9.96 -11.05 9.24
C LEU A 95 9.70 -11.98 8.04
N ASP A 96 8.45 -12.41 7.88
CA ASP A 96 8.10 -13.35 6.82
C ASP A 96 7.39 -12.65 5.67
N LEU A 97 7.82 -12.91 4.44
CA LEU A 97 7.08 -12.49 3.25
C LEU A 97 5.77 -13.29 3.15
N ALA A 98 4.64 -12.63 3.42
CA ALA A 98 3.33 -13.24 3.41
C ALA A 98 2.68 -13.18 2.01
N LEU A 99 2.81 -12.04 1.32
CA LEU A 99 2.21 -11.82 0.01
C LEU A 99 3.13 -11.02 -0.91
N SER A 100 3.08 -11.34 -2.21
CA SER A 100 3.62 -10.51 -3.29
C SER A 100 2.55 -10.33 -4.36
N ARG A 101 2.24 -9.08 -4.71
CA ARG A 101 1.14 -8.72 -5.62
C ARG A 101 1.62 -7.67 -6.62
N PRO A 102 1.88 -8.04 -7.88
CA PRO A 102 2.20 -7.07 -8.92
C PRO A 102 0.95 -6.25 -9.28
N PHE A 103 1.16 -5.02 -9.76
CA PHE A 103 0.06 -4.13 -10.17
C PHE A 103 -0.85 -4.76 -11.23
N THR A 104 -0.32 -5.59 -12.13
CA THR A 104 -1.11 -6.32 -13.14
C THR A 104 -2.17 -7.24 -12.54
N SER A 105 -1.89 -7.88 -11.39
CA SER A 105 -2.88 -8.66 -10.66
C SER A 105 -3.99 -7.79 -10.07
N LEU A 106 -3.66 -6.58 -9.60
CA LEU A 106 -4.64 -5.63 -9.10
C LEU A 106 -5.51 -5.09 -10.24
N LEU A 107 -4.92 -4.79 -11.40
CA LEU A 107 -5.66 -4.37 -12.60
C LEU A 107 -6.69 -5.43 -13.04
N ALA A 108 -6.36 -6.72 -12.95
CA ALA A 108 -7.30 -7.80 -13.26
C ALA A 108 -8.51 -7.82 -12.31
N GLN A 109 -8.30 -7.57 -11.00
CA GLN A 109 -9.40 -7.44 -10.04
C GLN A 109 -10.27 -6.21 -10.35
N ILE A 110 -9.62 -5.08 -10.66
CA ILE A 110 -10.26 -3.80 -10.98
C ILE A 110 -11.17 -3.91 -12.22
N ALA A 111 -10.75 -4.68 -13.24
CA ALA A 111 -11.50 -4.84 -14.49
C ALA A 111 -12.92 -5.42 -14.29
N HIS A 112 -13.17 -6.13 -13.19
CA HIS A 112 -14.49 -6.64 -12.84
C HIS A 112 -15.35 -5.65 -12.05
N MET A 113 -14.77 -4.56 -11.57
CA MET A 113 -15.41 -3.62 -10.63
C MET A 113 -15.85 -2.31 -11.29
N VAL A 114 -15.10 -1.84 -12.28
CA VAL A 114 -15.32 -0.54 -12.92
C VAL A 114 -15.20 -0.68 -14.45
N PRO A 115 -15.88 0.18 -15.22
CA PRO A 115 -15.66 0.27 -16.66
C PRO A 115 -14.18 0.54 -16.98
N SER A 116 -13.72 0.04 -18.12
CA SER A 116 -12.37 0.29 -18.62
C SER A 116 -12.07 1.79 -18.61
N SER A 117 -10.93 2.16 -18.03
CA SER A 117 -10.43 3.53 -17.95
C SER A 117 -8.93 3.55 -18.20
N ASP A 118 -8.50 4.46 -19.05
CA ASP A 118 -7.07 4.69 -19.34
C ASP A 118 -6.29 5.18 -18.12
N LEU A 119 -6.97 5.66 -17.07
CA LEU A 119 -6.34 6.02 -15.79
C LEU A 119 -5.84 4.79 -15.01
N LEU A 120 -6.34 3.60 -15.34
CA LEU A 120 -6.00 2.32 -14.70
C LEU A 120 -5.57 1.32 -15.76
N ALA A 121 -4.62 1.73 -16.61
CA ALA A 121 -4.05 0.91 -17.67
C ALA A 121 -2.66 0.37 -17.28
N ARG A 122 -2.11 -0.54 -18.08
CA ARG A 122 -0.80 -1.19 -17.81
C ARG A 122 0.38 -0.23 -17.78
N ASN A 123 0.27 0.92 -18.44
CA ASN A 123 1.27 1.99 -18.43
C ASN A 123 1.17 2.90 -17.17
N THR A 124 0.14 2.71 -16.35
CA THR A 124 0.01 3.38 -15.05
C THR A 124 0.92 2.68 -14.04
N SER A 125 1.58 3.46 -13.18
CA SER A 125 2.44 2.95 -12.12
C SER A 125 1.88 3.30 -10.75
N LEU A 126 2.17 2.47 -9.74
CA LEU A 126 1.97 2.84 -8.35
C LEU A 126 3.10 3.78 -7.90
N VAL A 127 2.71 4.91 -7.32
CA VAL A 127 3.64 5.97 -6.91
C VAL A 127 3.79 6.05 -5.41
N SER A 128 2.75 5.72 -4.65
CA SER A 128 2.85 5.55 -3.21
C SER A 128 1.85 4.54 -2.66
N ILE A 129 2.14 4.05 -1.45
CA ILE A 129 1.26 3.24 -0.61
C ILE A 129 1.14 3.88 0.77
N SER A 130 -0.02 3.71 1.41
CA SER A 130 -0.26 4.18 2.77
C SER A 130 -1.07 3.14 3.55
N PRO A 131 -0.62 2.72 4.74
CA PRO A 131 -1.38 1.82 5.58
C PRO A 131 -2.66 2.49 6.08
N ILE A 132 -3.67 1.68 6.33
CA ILE A 132 -4.95 2.08 6.94
C ILE A 132 -5.09 1.31 8.23
N SER A 133 -4.97 1.98 9.38
CA SER A 133 -4.96 1.32 10.70
C SER A 133 -6.23 0.50 10.97
N ALA A 134 -6.11 -0.59 11.73
CA ALA A 134 -7.23 -1.40 12.21
C ALA A 134 -8.20 -0.60 13.09
N GLN A 135 -7.70 0.46 13.74
CA GLN A 135 -8.54 1.40 14.50
C GLN A 135 -9.45 2.22 13.59
N GLU A 136 -9.04 2.45 12.34
CA GLU A 136 -9.85 3.18 11.37
C GLU A 136 -10.86 2.24 10.67
N THR A 137 -10.42 1.03 10.30
CA THR A 137 -11.31 0.01 9.75
C THR A 137 -10.66 -1.37 9.81
N ASN A 138 -11.44 -2.39 10.17
CA ASN A 138 -10.98 -3.78 10.15
C ASN A 138 -10.95 -4.40 8.74
N ARG A 139 -11.60 -3.76 7.75
CA ARG A 139 -11.75 -4.34 6.40
C ARG A 139 -10.66 -3.92 5.43
N LEU A 140 -10.18 -2.68 5.53
CA LEU A 140 -9.16 -2.14 4.62
C LEU A 140 -7.83 -2.06 5.36
N SER A 141 -6.74 -2.36 4.68
CA SER A 141 -5.41 -2.36 5.27
C SER A 141 -4.43 -1.43 4.55
N LEU A 142 -4.68 -1.11 3.28
CA LEU A 142 -3.76 -0.32 2.47
C LEU A 142 -4.51 0.54 1.45
N GLN A 143 -4.04 1.77 1.23
CA GLN A 143 -4.38 2.59 0.08
C GLN A 143 -3.14 2.66 -0.83
N ALA A 144 -3.30 2.35 -2.11
CA ALA A 144 -2.28 2.58 -3.14
C ALA A 144 -2.69 3.76 -4.03
N LEU A 145 -1.72 4.60 -4.40
CA LEU A 145 -1.91 5.75 -5.28
C LEU A 145 -1.20 5.50 -6.61
N THR A 146 -1.88 5.79 -7.71
CA THR A 146 -1.33 5.67 -9.06
C THR A 146 -0.73 6.99 -9.56
N SER A 147 0.09 6.93 -10.61
CA SER A 147 0.62 8.10 -11.33
C SER A 147 -0.45 8.95 -12.02
N THR A 148 -1.67 8.42 -12.11
CA THR A 148 -2.85 9.06 -12.68
C THR A 148 -3.77 9.65 -11.60
N GLY A 149 -3.42 9.52 -10.32
CA GLY A 149 -4.19 10.03 -9.18
C GLY A 149 -5.37 9.15 -8.75
N CYS A 150 -5.48 7.93 -9.29
CA CYS A 150 -6.43 6.95 -8.79
C CYS A 150 -5.96 6.40 -7.44
N ARG A 151 -6.88 6.30 -6.48
CA ARG A 151 -6.67 5.66 -5.19
C ARG A 151 -7.33 4.29 -5.21
N ILE A 152 -6.54 3.26 -4.94
CA ILE A 152 -6.97 1.87 -4.88
C ILE A 152 -6.93 1.46 -3.42
N PHE A 153 -8.06 1.01 -2.88
CA PHE A 153 -8.14 0.58 -1.49
C PHE A 153 -8.18 -0.94 -1.43
N LEU A 154 -7.25 -1.50 -0.67
CA LEU A 154 -7.00 -2.93 -0.59
C LEU A 154 -7.34 -3.45 0.81
N SER A 155 -7.85 -4.68 0.85
CA SER A 155 -7.83 -5.51 2.05
C SER A 155 -6.70 -6.52 1.97
N ALA A 156 -6.12 -6.84 3.12
CA ALA A 156 -5.28 -8.01 3.31
C ALA A 156 -5.98 -8.90 4.35
N THR A 157 -6.44 -10.08 3.94
CA THR A 157 -7.19 -11.00 4.80
C THR A 157 -6.35 -12.24 5.11
N SER A 158 -6.52 -12.77 6.32
CA SER A 158 -5.97 -14.06 6.73
C SER A 158 -7.05 -15.13 6.60
N GLY A 159 -6.70 -16.31 6.08
CA GLY A 159 -7.63 -17.42 5.83
C GLY A 159 -8.07 -18.20 7.07
N ALA A 160 -7.77 -17.73 8.29
CA ALA A 160 -8.16 -18.41 9.51
C ALA A 160 -9.67 -18.25 9.77
N PHE A 161 -10.42 -19.34 9.61
CA PHE A 161 -11.88 -19.40 9.78
C PHE A 161 -12.38 -19.23 11.23
N TYR A 162 -11.47 -19.25 12.22
CA TYR A 162 -11.79 -19.11 13.63
C TYR A 162 -10.93 -18.02 14.25
N GLY A 163 -11.58 -16.96 14.74
CA GLY A 163 -10.98 -15.92 15.58
C GLY A 163 -9.65 -15.40 15.04
N SER A 164 -9.71 -14.51 14.04
CA SER A 164 -8.55 -13.75 13.58
C SER A 164 -7.98 -12.94 14.74
N SER A 165 -7.05 -13.53 15.50
CA SER A 165 -6.13 -12.73 16.29
C SER A 165 -5.36 -11.85 15.31
N SER A 166 -4.98 -10.65 15.72
CA SER A 166 -4.15 -9.71 14.93
C SER A 166 -2.75 -10.25 14.57
N SER A 167 -2.51 -11.55 14.79
CA SER A 167 -1.22 -12.23 14.74
C SER A 167 -1.13 -13.26 13.61
N SER A 168 -2.16 -13.46 12.79
CA SER A 168 -2.08 -14.37 11.65
C SER A 168 -1.69 -13.61 10.38
N ALA A 169 -0.67 -14.12 9.67
CA ALA A 169 -0.22 -13.52 8.43
C ALA A 169 -1.37 -13.46 7.39
N PRO A 170 -1.47 -12.37 6.61
CA PRO A 170 -2.45 -12.30 5.54
C PRO A 170 -2.09 -13.30 4.44
N THR A 171 -3.08 -14.01 3.91
CA THR A 171 -2.92 -15.01 2.83
C THR A 171 -3.52 -14.53 1.51
N SER A 172 -4.32 -13.47 1.53
CA SER A 172 -4.93 -12.88 0.34
C SER A 172 -4.93 -11.36 0.42
N MET A 173 -4.97 -10.73 -0.76
CA MET A 173 -5.12 -9.29 -0.92
C MET A 173 -6.10 -9.01 -2.05
N GLN A 174 -7.07 -8.13 -1.81
CA GLN A 174 -8.15 -7.82 -2.75
C GLN A 174 -8.42 -6.33 -2.84
N VAL A 175 -8.70 -5.84 -4.04
CA VAL A 175 -9.22 -4.49 -4.27
C VAL A 175 -10.68 -4.41 -3.80
N HIS A 176 -10.99 -3.46 -2.93
CA HIS A 176 -12.33 -3.23 -2.40
C HIS A 176 -13.05 -2.06 -3.03
N HIS A 177 -12.35 -0.96 -3.24
CA HIS A 177 -12.93 0.21 -3.91
C HIS A 177 -11.84 1.07 -4.54
N ILE A 178 -12.27 1.91 -5.48
CA ILE A 178 -11.40 2.76 -6.28
C ILE A 178 -11.99 4.16 -6.23
N LYS A 179 -11.16 5.16 -5.94
CA LYS A 179 -11.52 6.57 -6.10
C LYS A 179 -10.71 7.17 -7.22
N PHE A 180 -11.39 7.59 -8.28
CA PHE A 180 -10.80 8.35 -9.37
C PHE A 180 -10.38 9.76 -8.89
N PRO A 181 -9.55 10.47 -9.67
CA PRO A 181 -9.26 11.89 -9.41
C PRO A 181 -10.56 12.71 -9.34
N PRO A 182 -10.56 13.85 -8.64
CA PRO A 182 -11.69 14.79 -8.72
C PRO A 182 -11.80 15.38 -10.13
N LYS A 183 -12.98 15.92 -10.45
CA LYS A 183 -13.17 16.72 -11.67
C LYS A 183 -12.45 18.06 -11.52
N ASP A 184 -12.07 18.65 -12.66
CA ASP A 184 -11.47 19.99 -12.69
C ASP A 184 -12.39 20.99 -11.97
N GLY A 185 -11.89 21.62 -10.90
CA GLY A 185 -12.61 22.64 -10.14
C GLY A 185 -13.45 22.15 -8.95
N GLU A 186 -13.61 20.85 -8.71
CA GLU A 186 -14.19 20.34 -7.47
C GLU A 186 -13.11 20.23 -6.39
N THR A 187 -12.89 21.32 -5.64
CA THR A 187 -12.19 21.20 -4.36
C THR A 187 -13.11 20.42 -3.43
N ALA A 188 -12.69 19.22 -3.00
CA ALA A 188 -13.38 18.41 -2.02
C ALA A 188 -13.32 19.07 -0.62
N ALA A 189 -13.93 20.25 -0.47
CA ALA A 189 -14.25 20.75 0.85
C ALA A 189 -15.31 19.80 1.45
N PRO A 190 -15.17 19.35 2.71
CA PRO A 190 -16.26 18.68 3.39
C PRO A 190 -17.45 19.64 3.39
N GLN A 191 -18.50 19.31 2.61
CA GLN A 191 -19.75 20.03 2.75
C GLN A 191 -20.18 19.91 4.22
N PRO A 192 -20.43 21.02 4.92
CA PRO A 192 -21.07 20.95 6.23
C PRO A 192 -22.37 20.17 6.03
N GLN A 193 -22.57 19.08 6.78
CA GLN A 193 -23.89 18.51 6.94
C GLN A 193 -24.77 19.62 7.54
N GLN A 194 -25.54 20.29 6.69
CA GLN A 194 -26.55 21.22 7.18
C GLN A 194 -27.55 20.41 8.01
N PRO A 195 -27.88 20.85 9.24
CA PRO A 195 -28.90 20.19 10.04
C PRO A 195 -30.21 20.17 9.25
N GLN A 196 -30.76 18.97 9.03
CA GLN A 196 -32.07 18.78 8.39
C GLN A 196 -33.14 19.57 9.15
N SER A 197 -33.59 20.68 8.58
CA SER A 197 -34.83 21.30 8.98
C SER A 197 -36.00 20.39 8.56
N THR A 198 -36.76 19.92 9.54
CA THR A 198 -38.02 19.22 9.36
C THR A 198 -39.02 20.09 8.60
N SER A 199 -39.24 19.79 7.32
CA SER A 199 -40.43 20.27 6.59
C SER A 199 -41.01 19.13 5.75
N THR A 200 -42.21 18.73 6.13
CA THR A 200 -43.08 17.75 5.49
C THR A 200 -43.51 18.21 4.10
N SER A 201 -42.89 17.68 3.04
CA SER A 201 -43.50 17.60 1.71
C SER A 201 -42.85 16.49 0.89
N LEU A 202 -43.65 15.50 0.50
CA LEU A 202 -43.27 14.36 -0.33
C LEU A 202 -42.95 14.84 -1.77
N GLY A 203 -41.68 15.11 -2.06
CA GLY A 203 -41.17 15.31 -3.41
C GLY A 203 -40.48 14.04 -3.93
N PRO A 204 -40.51 13.73 -5.23
CA PRO A 204 -39.83 12.55 -5.77
C PRO A 204 -38.32 12.67 -5.51
N TYR A 205 -37.76 11.65 -4.86
CA TYR A 205 -36.32 11.47 -4.69
C TYR A 205 -35.65 11.43 -6.08
N SER A 206 -35.12 12.56 -6.56
CA SER A 206 -34.11 12.53 -7.61
C SER A 206 -32.80 12.15 -6.95
N SER A 207 -32.52 10.84 -6.84
CA SER A 207 -31.15 10.37 -6.70
C SER A 207 -30.43 10.83 -7.97
N ASN A 208 -29.69 11.93 -7.89
CA ASN A 208 -28.73 12.28 -8.93
C ASN A 208 -27.52 11.38 -8.66
N PRO A 209 -27.31 10.26 -9.37
CA PRO A 209 -26.06 9.54 -9.22
C PRO A 209 -25.00 10.51 -9.74
N SER A 210 -24.12 10.99 -8.86
CA SER A 210 -22.88 11.63 -9.28
C SER A 210 -22.22 10.67 -10.28
N THR A 211 -22.30 10.98 -11.57
CA THR A 211 -21.73 10.15 -12.63
C THR A 211 -20.25 10.03 -12.34
N LEU A 212 -19.82 8.81 -11.99
CA LEU A 212 -18.43 8.51 -11.71
C LEU A 212 -17.61 8.88 -12.94
N ASP A 213 -16.82 9.95 -12.83
CA ASP A 213 -15.96 10.37 -13.92
C ASP A 213 -14.65 9.59 -13.87
N THR A 214 -14.52 8.69 -14.83
CA THR A 214 -13.35 7.81 -14.97
C THR A 214 -12.34 8.35 -15.99
N ASN A 215 -12.50 9.59 -16.45
CA ASN A 215 -11.69 10.18 -17.53
C ASN A 215 -10.91 11.42 -17.09
N THR A 216 -11.30 12.10 -16.01
CA THR A 216 -10.57 13.27 -15.46
C THR A 216 -9.06 13.03 -15.32
N ARG A 217 -8.28 14.00 -15.80
CA ARG A 217 -6.81 13.99 -15.78
C ARG A 217 -6.23 15.02 -14.80
N PHE A 218 -7.04 15.56 -13.89
CA PHE A 218 -6.63 16.63 -12.96
C PHE A 218 -5.39 16.25 -12.12
N LEU A 219 -5.28 14.98 -11.73
CA LEU A 219 -4.14 14.44 -10.98
C LEU A 219 -3.21 13.58 -11.86
N ALA A 220 -3.24 13.74 -13.18
CA ALA A 220 -2.31 13.07 -14.08
C ALA A 220 -0.88 13.53 -13.80
N ASN A 221 0.07 12.60 -13.84
CA ASN A 221 1.49 12.78 -13.48
C ASN A 221 1.80 12.86 -11.99
N THR A 222 0.86 12.50 -11.11
CA THR A 222 1.10 12.34 -9.66
C THR A 222 2.44 11.63 -9.40
N LYS A 223 3.34 12.30 -8.68
CA LYS A 223 4.70 11.80 -8.35
C LYS A 223 4.78 11.18 -6.97
N ALA A 224 3.99 11.70 -6.04
CA ALA A 224 3.94 11.24 -4.66
C ALA A 224 2.59 11.58 -4.03
N GLY A 225 2.29 10.91 -2.94
CA GLY A 225 1.12 11.27 -2.13
C GLY A 225 1.12 10.58 -0.78
N VAL A 226 0.51 11.27 0.18
CA VAL A 226 0.41 10.84 1.57
C VAL A 226 -1.05 10.91 1.98
N ARG A 227 -1.48 9.91 2.74
CA ARG A 227 -2.81 9.85 3.34
C ARG A 227 -2.70 10.12 4.83
N TYR A 228 -3.67 10.87 5.35
CA TYR A 228 -3.84 11.14 6.77
C TYR A 228 -5.18 10.58 7.23
N ALA A 229 -5.19 9.84 8.34
CA ALA A 229 -6.43 9.32 8.92
C ALA A 229 -7.36 10.49 9.33
N PRO A 230 -8.69 10.35 9.22
CA PRO A 230 -9.44 9.18 8.74
C PRO A 230 -9.80 9.22 7.24
N GLY A 231 -9.00 9.86 6.37
CA GLY A 231 -9.26 9.83 4.92
C GLY A 231 -8.82 11.05 4.11
N TYR A 232 -8.12 12.01 4.73
CA TYR A 232 -7.51 13.11 3.98
C TYR A 232 -6.32 12.59 3.19
N SER A 233 -6.03 13.22 2.05
CA SER A 233 -4.86 12.86 1.26
C SER A 233 -4.32 14.06 0.52
N CYS A 234 -2.99 14.17 0.53
CA CYS A 234 -2.23 15.21 -0.14
C CYS A 234 -1.41 14.58 -1.25
N TRP A 235 -1.29 15.26 -2.38
CA TRP A 235 -0.62 14.76 -3.58
C TRP A 235 0.37 15.80 -4.10
N VAL A 236 1.43 15.31 -4.73
CA VAL A 236 2.33 16.13 -5.53
C VAL A 236 2.17 15.67 -6.98
N VAL A 237 1.73 16.57 -7.84
CA VAL A 237 1.49 16.35 -9.28
C VAL A 237 2.65 16.93 -10.09
#